data_AF-A0A959GK25-F1
#
_entry.id   AF-A0A959GK25-F1
#
_cell.length_a   1.000
_cell.length_b   1.000
_cell.length_c   1.000
_cell.angle_alpha   90.00
_cell.angle_beta   90.00
_cell.angle_gamma   90.00
#
_symmetry.space_group_name_H-M   'P 1'
#
loop_
_entity.id
_entity.type
_entity.pdbx_description
1 polymer ?
#
loop_
_entity_poly.entity_id
_entity_poly.type
_entity_poly.pdbx_seq_one_letter_code
_entity_poly.pdbx_strand_id
1 'polypeptide(L)' 'KVLRFYSVEHLTIMILAIALITIGYSQAKKKVEAAQKFRATFIYYLIGLLLILAGIPWPFRFPGAGWF' A
#
# COMPACT_ATOMS: atom_id res chain seq x y z
N LYS A 1 8.87 9.48 19.51
CA LYS A 1 9.05 8.40 18.49
C LYS A 1 7.75 8.09 17.73
N VAL A 2 6.62 7.88 18.41
CA VAL A 2 5.31 7.62 17.78
C VAL A 2 4.88 8.71 16.80
N LEU A 3 4.91 9.99 17.20
CA LEU A 3 4.59 11.13 16.32
C LEU A 3 5.39 11.14 14.99
N ARG A 4 6.70 10.85 15.04
CA ARG A 4 7.55 10.81 13.83
C ARG A 4 7.15 9.67 12.88
N PHE A 5 6.75 8.52 13.43
CA PHE A 5 6.27 7.39 12.63
C PHE A 5 4.99 7.79 11.89
N TYR A 6 3.98 8.34 12.57
CA TYR A 6 2.72 8.74 11.93
C TYR A 6 2.89 9.87 10.91
N SER A 7 3.69 10.90 11.22
CA SER A 7 3.82 12.07 10.36
C SER A 7 4.70 11.83 9.12
N VAL A 8 5.72 10.95 9.22
CA VAL A 8 6.71 10.80 8.15
C VAL A 8 6.67 9.39 7.55
N GLU A 9 6.92 8.36 8.36
CA GLU A 9 7.07 6.98 7.88
C GLU A 9 5.74 6.42 7.37
N HIS A 10 4.67 6.56 8.15
CA HIS A 10 3.32 6.12 7.79
C HIS A 10 2.80 6.87 6.57
N LEU A 11 2.83 8.21 6.58
CA LEU A 11 2.35 9.02 5.46
C LEU A 11 3.09 8.67 4.15
N THR A 12 4.41 8.49 4.21
CA THR A 12 5.22 8.13 3.04
C THR A 12 4.85 6.76 2.49
N ILE A 13 4.67 5.75 3.36
CA ILE A 13 4.26 4.40 2.94
C ILE A 13 2.85 4.42 2.34
N MET A 14 1.92 5.18 2.92
CA MET A 14 0.55 5.30 2.38
C MET A 14 0.54 5.97 0.99
N ILE A 15 1.31 7.05 0.80
CA ILE A 15 1.42 7.72 -0.50
C ILE A 15 2.01 6.78 -1.56
N LEU A 16 3.07 6.04 -1.22
CA LEU A 16 3.66 5.05 -2.12
C LEU A 16 2.68 3.93 -2.49
N ALA A 17 1.91 3.44 -1.51
CA ALA A 17 0.90 2.42 -1.75
C ALA A 17 -0.19 2.91 -2.73
N ILE A 18 -0.72 4.12 -2.51
CA ILE A 18 -1.73 4.72 -3.40
C ILE A 18 -1.15 4.92 -4.81
N ALA A 19 0.07 5.46 -4.92
CA ALA A 19 0.71 5.64 -6.21
C ALA A 19 0.87 4.33 -6.99
N LEU A 20 1.27 3.24 -6.32
CA LEU A 20 1.37 1.91 -6.95
C LEU A 20 0.01 1.38 -7.40
N ILE A 21 -1.05 1.58 -6.61
CA ILE A 21 -2.41 1.19 -6.97
C ILE A 21 -2.88 1.98 -8.21
N THR A 22 -2.63 3.30 -8.26
CA THR A 22 -2.97 4.16 -9.40
C THR A 22 -2.20 3.78 -10.66
N ILE A 23 -0.91 3.45 -10.54
CA ILE A 23 -0.09 2.94 -11.65
C ILE A 23 -0.63 1.59 -12.13
N GLY A 24 -0.96 0.69 -11.20
CA GLY A 24 -1.55 -0.62 -11.52
C GLY A 24 -2.86 -0.51 -12.29
N TYR A 25 -3.74 0.41 -11.90
CA TYR A 25 -4.98 0.70 -12.62
C TYR A 25 -4.71 1.26 -14.02
N SER A 26 -3.77 2.21 -14.14
CA SER A 26 -3.39 2.82 -15.42
C SER A 26 -2.75 1.79 -16.38
N GLN A 27 -1.90 0.92 -15.87
CA GLN A 27 -1.28 -0.19 -16.63
C GLN A 27 -2.34 -1.20 -17.08
N ALA A 28 -3.30 -1.54 -16.23
CA ALA A 28 -4.40 -2.44 -16.56
C ALA A 28 -5.28 -1.91 -17.70
N LYS A 29 -5.48 -0.59 -17.80
CA LYS A 29 -6.19 0.02 -18.93
C LYS A 29 -5.42 -0.05 -20.25
N LYS A 30 -4.09 -0.03 -20.22
CA LYS A 30 -3.23 -0.05 -21.42
C LYS A 30 -3.08 -1.45 -22.03
N LYS A 31 -3.33 -2.51 -21.27
CA LYS A 31 -3.20 -3.90 -21.75
C LYS A 31 -4.44 -4.34 -22.53
N VAL A 32 -4.22 -4.90 -23.71
CA VAL A 32 -5.28 -5.38 -24.62
C VAL A 32 -5.75 -6.79 -24.22
N GLU A 33 -4.84 -7.62 -23.72
CA GLU A 33 -5.10 -9.02 -23.40
C GLU A 33 -5.61 -9.17 -21.96
N ALA A 34 -6.78 -9.80 -21.79
CA ALA A 34 -7.50 -9.86 -20.52
C ALA A 34 -6.71 -10.58 -19.42
N ALA A 35 -5.97 -11.65 -19.75
CA ALA A 35 -5.15 -12.38 -18.78
C ALA A 35 -4.00 -11.50 -18.26
N GLN A 36 -3.35 -10.76 -19.15
CA GLN A 36 -2.27 -9.85 -18.77
C GLN A 36 -2.77 -8.64 -17.95
N LYS A 37 -3.99 -8.16 -18.23
CA LYS A 37 -4.65 -7.11 -17.46
C LYS A 37 -4.86 -7.55 -16.02
N PHE A 38 -5.46 -8.71 -15.82
CA PHE A 38 -5.75 -9.24 -14.47
C PHE A 38 -4.46 -9.50 -13.69
N ARG A 39 -3.45 -10.09 -14.34
CA ARG A 39 -2.15 -10.39 -13.71
C ARG A 39 -1.41 -9.12 -13.29
N ALA A 40 -1.42 -8.08 -14.13
CA ALA A 40 -0.83 -6.78 -13.79
C ALA A 40 -1.56 -6.14 -12.61
N THR A 41 -2.89 -6.02 -12.67
CA THR A 41 -3.69 -5.47 -11.56
C THR A 41 -3.43 -6.24 -10.26
N PHE A 42 -3.45 -7.56 -10.30
CA PHE A 42 -3.22 -8.41 -9.13
C PHE A 42 -1.87 -8.13 -8.48
N ILE A 43 -0.78 -8.06 -9.24
CA ILE A 43 0.56 -7.80 -8.69
C ILE A 43 0.64 -6.40 -8.07
N TYR A 44 0.19 -5.36 -8.77
CA TYR A 44 0.26 -3.99 -8.24
C TYR A 44 -0.62 -3.81 -7.00
N TYR A 45 -1.82 -4.40 -7.00
CA TYR A 45 -2.74 -4.34 -5.86
C TYR A 45 -2.21 -5.17 -4.69
N LEU A 46 -1.58 -6.33 -4.94
CA LEU A 46 -0.97 -7.14 -3.89
C LEU A 46 0.20 -6.39 -3.23
N ILE A 47 1.07 -5.76 -4.02
CA ILE A 47 2.17 -4.94 -3.48
C ILE A 47 1.63 -3.74 -2.71
N GLY A 48 0.62 -3.04 -3.25
CA GLY A 48 -0.03 -1.93 -2.55
C GLY A 48 -0.68 -2.36 -1.23
N LEU A 49 -1.35 -3.51 -1.22
CA LEU A 49 -1.95 -4.08 -0.01
C LEU A 49 -0.88 -4.41 1.04
N LEU A 50 0.24 -5.03 0.64
CA LEU A 50 1.34 -5.34 1.54
C LEU A 50 1.97 -4.09 2.14
N LEU A 51 2.10 -3.00 1.37
CA LEU A 51 2.59 -1.72 1.88
C LEU A 51 1.61 -1.09 2.88
N ILE A 52 0.30 -1.14 2.59
CA ILE A 52 -0.73 -0.66 3.52
C ILE A 52 -0.66 -1.47 4.83
N LEU A 53 -0.64 -2.79 4.75
CA LEU A 53 -0.51 -3.68 5.91
C LEU A 53 0.78 -3.42 6.68
N ALA A 54 1.91 -3.17 6.00
CA ALA A 54 3.17 -2.85 6.66
C ALA A 54 3.14 -1.47 7.35
N GLY A 55 2.40 -0.52 6.79
CA GLY A 55 2.25 0.83 7.31
C GLY A 55 1.24 0.94 8.45
N ILE A 56 0.37 -0.05 8.67
CA ILE A 56 -0.50 -0.09 9.84
C ILE A 56 0.36 -0.10 11.12
N PRO A 57 0.12 0.82 12.07
CA PRO A 57 0.79 0.84 13.37
C PRO A 57 0.28 -0.33 14.21
N TRP A 58 0.86 -1.51 13.99
CA TRP A 58 0.46 -2.70 14.71
C TRP A 58 0.74 -2.55 16.22
N PRO A 59 -0.17 -3.03 17.08
CA PRO A 59 -0.04 -2.89 18.53
C PRO A 59 1.21 -3.58 19.09
N PHE A 60 1.75 -4.59 18.40
CA PHE A 60 3.00 -5.26 18.74
C PHE A 60 4.27 -4.50 18.27
N ARG A 61 4.16 -3.57 17.33
CA ARG A 61 5.28 -2.74 16.84
C ARG A 61 5.42 -1.43 17.61
N PHE A 62 4.32 -0.93 18.16
CA PHE A 62 4.30 0.31 18.92
C PHE A 62 3.48 0.10 20.20
N PRO A 63 4.13 -0.12 21.36
CA PRO A 63 3.42 -0.14 22.64
C PRO A 63 2.75 1.22 22.86
N GLY A 64 1.42 1.23 22.95
CA GLY A 64 0.58 2.45 22.99
C GLY A 64 -0.10 2.83 21.67
N ALA A 65 0.22 2.16 20.55
CA ALA A 65 -0.63 2.12 19.36
C ALA A 65 -1.64 0.97 19.51
N GLY A 66 -2.37 0.99 20.63
CA GLY A 66 -3.53 0.12 20.77
C GLY A 66 -4.55 0.55 19.72
N TRP A 67 -5.16 -0.42 19.04
CA TRP A 67 -6.45 -0.17 18.38
C TRP A 67 -7.56 0.15 19.40
N PHE A 68 -7.21 0.19 20.71
CA PHE A 68 -7.95 0.68 21.87
C PHE A 68 -6.96 1.21 22.91
#